data_AF-A0A8T4CSW7-F1
#
_entry.id   AF-A0A8T4CSW7-F1
#
_cell.length_a   1.000
_cell.length_b   1.000
_cell.length_c   1.000
_cell.angle_alpha   90.00
_cell.angle_beta   90.00
_cell.angle_gamma   90.00
#
_symmetry.space_group_name_H-M   'P 1'
#
loop_
_entity.id
_entity.type
_entity.pdbx_description
1 polymer ?
#
loop_
_entity_poly.entity_id
_entity_poly.type
_entity_poly.pdbx_seq_one_letter_code
_entity_poly.pdbx_strand_id
1 'polypeptide(L)'
;MNLQRFFCAAGLALLSQLTNASATAPADARQFPAKDAYGCVGEEGYSWCVKLKQCVRPSKVLIENNLELTAENFHEFCQNKPQ
;
A
#
# COMPACT_ATOMS: atom_id res chain seq x y z
N MET A 1 44.09 -22.88 -24.18
CA MET A 1 44.99 -23.94 -23.69
C MET A 1 45.10 -23.81 -22.17
N ASN A 2 44.17 -24.40 -21.42
CA ASN A 2 44.46 -24.82 -20.05
C ASN A 2 43.63 -26.05 -19.74
N LEU A 3 44.36 -27.08 -19.36
CA LEU A 3 44.04 -28.49 -19.50
C LEU A 3 43.74 -29.03 -18.11
N GLN A 4 42.46 -29.02 -17.71
CA GLN A 4 42.04 -29.83 -16.59
C GLN A 4 40.88 -30.73 -17.04
N ARG A 5 41.30 -31.83 -17.64
CA ARG A 5 40.48 -33.01 -17.92
C ARG A 5 40.19 -33.76 -16.62
N PHE A 6 39.12 -34.53 -16.65
CA PHE A 6 38.66 -35.47 -15.63
C PHE A 6 38.00 -34.75 -14.45
N PHE A 7 36.67 -34.81 -14.28
CA PHE A 7 35.95 -36.05 -14.04
C PHE A 7 34.68 -36.17 -14.88
N CYS A 8 34.66 -37.19 -15.75
CA CYS A 8 33.43 -37.85 -16.15
C CYS A 8 32.90 -38.62 -14.94
N ALA A 9 31.72 -38.29 -14.45
CA ALA A 9 30.82 -39.26 -13.82
C ALA A 9 29.41 -38.68 -13.87
N ALA A 10 28.54 -39.38 -14.58
CA ALA A 10 27.11 -39.18 -14.53
C ALA A 10 26.64 -39.22 -13.07
N GLY A 11 26.02 -38.14 -12.62
CA GLY A 11 25.48 -38.04 -11.26
C GLY A 11 24.59 -36.82 -11.20
N LEU A 12 23.28 -37.06 -11.30
CA LEU A 12 22.23 -36.09 -10.99
C LEU A 12 22.48 -35.52 -9.60
N ALA A 13 23.04 -34.32 -9.51
CA ALA A 13 23.08 -33.53 -8.29
C ALA A 13 22.59 -32.12 -8.62
N LEU A 14 21.27 -32.00 -8.75
CA LEU A 14 20.55 -30.75 -8.54
C LEU A 14 20.87 -30.27 -7.13
N LEU A 15 21.85 -29.38 -6.99
CA LEU A 15 22.00 -28.54 -5.80
C LEU A 15 22.18 -27.11 -6.27
N SER A 16 21.08 -26.56 -6.80
CA SER A 16 20.88 -25.12 -6.91
C SER A 16 21.19 -24.49 -5.56
N GLN A 17 22.22 -23.64 -5.56
CA GLN A 17 22.70 -22.97 -4.35
C GLN A 17 21.54 -22.21 -3.70
N LEU A 18 21.17 -22.64 -2.49
CA LEU A 18 20.19 -21.97 -1.63
C LEU A 18 20.72 -20.57 -1.32
N THR A 19 20.23 -19.55 -2.02
CA THR A 19 20.45 -18.15 -1.66
C THR A 19 19.59 -17.84 -0.43
N ASN A 20 20.15 -18.01 0.76
CA ASN A 20 19.56 -17.56 2.01
C ASN A 20 19.61 -16.01 2.07
N ALA A 21 18.59 -15.36 1.51
CA ALA A 21 18.34 -13.94 1.76
C ALA A 21 17.45 -13.81 3.01
N SER A 22 18.06 -13.96 4.20
CA SER A 22 17.40 -13.62 5.46
C SER A 22 17.64 -12.14 5.75
N ALA A 23 16.78 -11.28 5.20
CA ALA A 23 16.66 -9.89 5.64
C ALA A 23 15.42 -9.75 6.54
N THR A 24 15.46 -10.38 7.72
CA THR A 24 14.49 -10.08 8.78
C THR A 24 15.01 -8.87 9.55
N ALA A 25 14.72 -7.67 9.04
CA ALA A 25 14.80 -6.47 9.87
C ALA A 25 13.71 -6.54 10.95
N PRO A 26 13.96 -6.06 12.18
CA PRO A 26 13.06 -6.28 13.31
C PRO A 26 11.74 -5.56 13.07
N ALA A 27 10.66 -6.32 13.19
CA ALA A 27 9.30 -5.83 13.28
C ALA A 27 9.09 -5.12 14.64
N ASP A 28 9.66 -3.93 14.81
CA ASP A 28 9.22 -2.98 15.84
C ASP A 28 9.69 -1.57 15.48
N ALA A 29 9.03 -0.99 14.48
CA ALA A 29 8.84 0.45 14.42
C ALA A 29 7.36 0.65 14.68
N ARG A 30 6.99 1.45 15.69
CA ARG A 30 5.61 1.88 15.90
C ARG A 30 5.05 2.38 14.57
N GLN A 31 4.27 1.53 13.92
CA GLN A 31 3.70 1.78 12.61
C GLN A 31 2.54 2.74 12.85
N PHE A 32 2.84 4.04 12.86
CA PHE A 32 1.79 5.04 12.74
C PHE A 32 1.12 4.86 11.38
N PRO A 33 -0.21 4.97 11.32
CA PRO A 33 -0.90 4.76 10.06
C PRO A 33 -0.44 5.82 9.07
N ALA A 34 -0.21 5.41 7.82
CA ALA A 34 0.25 6.30 6.78
C ALA A 34 -0.78 7.43 6.60
N LYS A 35 -0.34 8.66 6.84
CA LYS A 35 -1.14 9.86 6.63
C LYS A 35 -1.02 10.33 5.18
N ASP A 36 -2.11 10.85 4.61
CA ASP A 36 -2.05 11.54 3.32
C ASP A 36 -1.30 12.88 3.42
N ALA A 37 -1.17 13.60 2.30
CA ALA A 37 -0.48 14.90 2.23
C ALA A 37 -1.09 15.98 3.15
N TYR A 38 -2.33 15.78 3.60
CA TYR A 38 -3.06 16.68 4.49
C TYR A 38 -3.07 16.18 5.95
N GLY A 39 -2.41 15.06 6.24
CA GLY A 39 -2.36 14.48 7.56
C GLY A 39 -3.54 13.55 7.90
N CYS A 40 -4.42 13.26 6.93
CA CYS A 40 -5.58 12.40 7.15
C CYS A 40 -5.18 10.93 7.19
N VAL A 41 -5.75 10.19 8.14
CA VAL A 41 -5.47 8.77 8.34
C VAL A 41 -6.47 7.93 7.57
N GLY A 42 -6.05 7.43 6.39
CA GLY A 42 -6.89 6.60 5.54
C GLY A 42 -7.36 5.31 6.21
N GLU A 43 -6.50 4.70 7.03
CA GLU A 43 -6.80 3.46 7.77
C GLU A 43 -7.92 3.65 8.82
N GLU A 44 -8.09 4.86 9.34
CA GLU A 44 -9.19 5.21 10.24
C GLU A 44 -10.48 5.58 9.48
N GLY A 45 -10.42 5.59 8.15
CA GLY A 45 -11.53 5.96 7.27
C GLY A 45 -11.70 7.46 7.08
N TYR A 46 -10.63 8.24 7.25
CA TYR A 46 -10.62 9.68 6.97
C TYR A 46 -10.01 10.00 5.60
N SER A 47 -10.62 10.95 4.90
CA SER A 47 -10.14 11.49 3.63
C SER A 47 -10.17 13.01 3.68
N TRP A 48 -9.19 13.65 3.04
CA TRP A 48 -9.18 15.10 2.91
C TRP A 48 -10.32 15.61 2.01
N CYS A 49 -11.05 16.61 2.49
CA CYS A 49 -12.09 17.29 1.72
C CYS A 49 -11.73 18.76 1.50
N VAL A 50 -11.41 19.14 0.26
CA VAL A 50 -10.95 20.51 -0.09
C VAL A 50 -12.01 21.57 0.27
N LYS A 51 -13.27 21.29 -0.05
CA LYS A 51 -14.40 22.17 0.26
C LYS A 51 -14.54 22.48 1.76
N LEU A 52 -14.36 21.47 2.60
CA LEU A 52 -14.50 21.58 4.06
C LEU A 52 -13.18 21.89 4.78
N LYS A 53 -12.05 21.82 4.06
CA LYS A 53 -10.69 22.00 4.56
C LYS A 53 -10.39 21.19 5.82
N GLN A 54 -10.88 19.96 5.85
CA GLN A 54 -10.72 19.06 6.99
C GLN A 54 -10.71 17.59 6.55
N CYS A 55 -10.13 16.74 7.40
CA CYS A 55 -10.25 15.30 7.27
C CYS A 55 -11.67 14.88 7.68
N VAL A 56 -12.41 14.30 6.76
CA VAL A 56 -13.79 13.83 6.98
C VAL A 56 -13.90 12.35 6.71
N ARG A 57 -14.89 11.70 7.32
CA ARG A 57 -15.29 10.34 6.95
C ARG A 57 -16.21 10.41 5.73
N PRO A 58 -15.86 9.85 4.56
CA PRO A 58 -16.67 9.96 3.34
C PRO A 58 -18.13 9.53 3.55
N SER A 59 -18.34 8.42 4.26
CA SER A 59 -19.70 7.92 4.52
C SER A 59 -20.56 8.90 5.32
N LYS A 60 -19.99 9.57 6.33
CA LYS A 60 -20.71 10.58 7.12
C LYS A 60 -21.15 11.74 6.23
N VAL A 61 -20.23 12.26 5.42
CA VAL A 61 -20.49 13.39 4.53
C VAL A 61 -21.56 13.04 3.50
N LEU A 62 -21.47 11.88 2.86
CA LEU A 62 -22.43 11.48 1.83
C LEU A 62 -23.83 11.24 2.40
N ILE A 63 -23.95 10.56 3.56
CA ILE A 63 -25.24 10.33 4.22
C ILE A 63 -25.88 11.66 4.65
N GLU A 64 -25.10 12.56 5.26
CA GLU A 64 -25.61 13.89 5.70
C GLU A 64 -26.05 14.78 4.54
N ASN A 65 -25.54 14.54 3.33
CA ASN A 65 -25.92 15.26 2.12
C ASN A 65 -26.87 14.45 1.22
N ASN A 66 -27.40 13.33 1.71
CA ASN A 66 -28.32 12.44 0.97
C ASN A 66 -27.76 12.01 -0.41
N LEU A 67 -26.45 11.72 -0.45
CA LEU A 67 -25.72 11.24 -1.61
C LEU A 67 -25.43 9.74 -1.48
N GLU A 68 -25.37 9.05 -2.62
CA GLU A 68 -24.99 7.64 -2.66
C GLU A 68 -23.54 7.45 -2.20
N LEU A 69 -23.26 6.35 -1.49
CA LEU A 69 -21.96 5.99 -0.92
C LEU A 69 -20.94 5.54 -1.98
N THR A 70 -20.57 6.44 -2.89
CA THR A 70 -19.60 6.19 -3.97
C THR A 70 -18.38 7.10 -3.83
N ALA A 71 -17.24 6.66 -4.38
CA ALA A 71 -16.01 7.46 -4.37
C ALA A 71 -16.17 8.72 -5.24
N GLU A 72 -16.92 8.60 -6.33
CA GLU A 72 -17.24 9.65 -7.29
C GLU A 72 -18.05 10.77 -6.61
N ASN A 73 -19.11 10.43 -5.87
CA ASN A 73 -19.91 11.43 -5.17
C ASN A 73 -19.11 12.15 -4.08
N PHE A 74 -18.23 11.43 -3.38
CA PHE A 74 -17.35 12.05 -2.39
C PHE A 74 -16.37 13.01 -3.05
N HIS A 75 -15.77 12.59 -4.16
CA HIS A 75 -14.87 13.40 -4.95
C HIS A 75 -15.56 14.67 -5.47
N GLU A 76 -16.72 14.54 -6.10
CA GLU A 76 -17.50 15.69 -6.59
C GLU A 76 -17.91 16.62 -5.45
N PHE A 77 -18.41 16.08 -4.33
CA PHE A 77 -18.78 16.87 -3.16
C PHE A 77 -17.60 17.65 -2.58
N CYS A 78 -16.41 17.04 -2.53
CA CYS A 78 -15.24 17.62 -1.91
C CYS A 78 -14.42 18.52 -2.84
N GLN A 79 -14.51 18.30 -4.15
CA GLN A 79 -13.86 19.14 -5.16
C GLN A 79 -14.74 20.29 -5.64
N ASN A 80 -16.06 20.12 -5.69
CA ASN A 80 -17.03 21.06 -6.24
C ASN A 80 -18.26 21.23 -5.31
N LYS A 81 -19.26 22.03 -5.71
CA LYS A 81 -20.58 21.96 -5.07
C LYS A 81 -21.32 20.74 -5.63
N PRO A 82 -21.87 19.84 -4.78
CA PRO A 82 -22.87 18.90 -5.27
C PRO A 82 -24.08 19.70 -5.80
N GLN A 83 -24.72 19.14 -6.83
CA GLN A 83 -25.88 19.72 -7.51
C GLN A 83 -27.06 19.93 -6.55
#